data_AF-A0A317J1K5-F1
#
_entry.id   AF-A0A317J1K5-F1
#
_cell.length_a   1.000
_cell.length_b   1.000
_cell.length_c   1.000
_cell.angle_alpha   90.00
_cell.angle_beta   90.00
_cell.angle_gamma   90.00
#
_symmetry.space_group_name_H-M   'P 1'
#
loop_
_entity.id
_entity.type
_entity.pdbx_description
1 polymer ?
#
loop_
_entity_poly.entity_id
_entity_poly.type
_entity_poly.pdbx_seq_one_letter_code
_entity_poly.pdbx_strand_id
1 'polypeptide(L)'
;MLVLLCEPAVSHAQWLHYPTPGTPRTRDGKPNLAARAPRAPNGKPDLSGVWQPEYTPPGENERVFGDVFKDFVVPGDDPRT
;
A
#
# COMPACT_ATOMS: atom_id res chain seq x y z
N MET A 1 30.13 15.62 -35.51
CA MET A 1 29.16 16.10 -34.51
C MET A 1 27.95 15.20 -34.60
N LEU A 2 27.79 14.25 -33.67
CA LEU A 2 26.63 13.36 -33.61
C LEU A 2 25.58 14.05 -32.75
N VAL A 3 24.45 14.45 -33.35
CA VAL A 3 23.31 14.99 -32.61
C VAL A 3 22.50 13.80 -32.14
N LEU A 4 22.55 13.51 -30.83
CA LEU A 4 21.66 12.55 -30.20
C LEU A 4 20.29 13.23 -30.05
N LEU A 5 19.32 12.84 -30.88
CA LEU A 5 17.92 13.21 -30.67
C LEU A 5 17.40 12.45 -29.46
N CYS A 6 17.17 13.16 -28.36
CA CYS A 6 16.46 12.64 -27.20
C CYS A 6 14.97 12.62 -27.53
N GLU A 7 14.46 11.48 -28.00
CA GLU A 7 13.02 11.29 -28.13
C GLU A 7 12.43 11.14 -26.72
N PRO A 8 11.32 11.84 -26.39
CA PRO A 8 10.64 11.64 -25.11
C PRO A 8 10.07 10.22 -25.09
N ALA A 9 10.77 9.31 -24.41
CA ALA A 9 10.25 7.98 -24.14
C ALA A 9 8.99 8.15 -23.27
N VAL A 10 7.82 7.86 -23.83
CA VAL A 10 6.57 7.75 -23.08
C VAL A 10 6.71 6.52 -22.19
N SER A 11 7.19 6.72 -20.98
CA SER A 11 7.20 5.71 -19.93
C SER A 11 5.76 5.36 -19.59
N HIS A 12 5.27 4.27 -20.17
CA HIS A 12 4.05 3.65 -19.69
C HIS A 12 4.32 3.24 -18.25
N ALA A 13 3.53 3.78 -17.32
CA ALA A 13 3.64 3.41 -15.91
C ALA A 13 3.60 1.87 -15.79
N GLN A 14 4.69 1.29 -15.30
CA GLN A 14 4.82 -0.15 -15.07
C GLN A 14 4.12 -0.50 -13.76
N TRP A 15 2.79 -0.32 -13.73
CA TRP A 15 2.01 -0.77 -12.59
C TRP A 15 2.06 -2.29 -12.55
N LEU A 16 2.51 -2.82 -11.41
CA LEU A 16 2.62 -4.24 -11.22
C LEU A 16 1.22 -4.87 -11.26
N HIS A 17 0.95 -5.66 -12.30
CA HIS A 17 -0.27 -6.47 -12.36
C HIS A 17 -0.11 -7.73 -11.49
N TYR A 18 -0.06 -7.54 -10.18
CA TYR A 18 0.14 -8.62 -9.20
C TYR A 18 -1.18 -9.04 -8.54
N PRO A 19 -1.73 -10.20 -8.90
CA PRO A 19 -2.87 -10.74 -8.18
C PRO A 19 -2.42 -11.26 -6.81
N THR A 20 -2.87 -10.62 -5.73
CA THR A 20 -2.61 -11.11 -4.38
C THR A 20 -3.11 -12.55 -4.22
N PRO A 21 -2.25 -13.50 -3.79
CA PRO A 21 -2.64 -14.88 -3.50
C PRO A 21 -3.72 -14.93 -2.41
N GLY A 22 -4.64 -15.87 -2.51
CA GLY A 22 -5.71 -16.04 -1.52
C GLY A 22 -6.90 -15.07 -1.64
N THR A 23 -6.82 -14.00 -2.44
CA THR A 23 -7.98 -13.15 -2.74
C THR A 23 -9.03 -13.94 -3.52
N PRO A 24 -10.26 -14.10 -3.00
CA PRO A 24 -11.35 -14.72 -3.73
C PRO A 24 -11.66 -13.95 -5.02
N ARG A 25 -11.77 -14.67 -6.14
CA ARG A 25 -12.04 -14.08 -7.45
C ARG A 25 -13.27 -14.70 -8.11
N THR A 26 -13.93 -13.92 -8.94
CA THR A 26 -15.03 -14.34 -9.81
C THR A 26 -14.49 -15.19 -10.98
N ARG A 27 -15.39 -15.80 -11.76
CA ARG A 27 -15.00 -16.61 -12.93
C ARG A 27 -14.23 -15.78 -13.99
N ASP A 28 -14.52 -14.49 -14.10
CA ASP A 28 -13.81 -13.53 -14.97
C ASP A 28 -12.52 -12.96 -14.34
N GLY A 29 -12.12 -13.45 -13.16
CA GLY A 29 -10.82 -13.12 -12.55
C GLY A 29 -10.81 -11.85 -11.69
N LYS A 30 -11.93 -11.13 -11.57
CA LYS A 30 -12.04 -9.94 -10.73
C LYS A 30 -12.15 -10.31 -9.24
N PRO A 31 -11.68 -9.47 -8.31
CA PRO A 31 -11.93 -9.67 -6.89
C PRO A 31 -13.44 -9.79 -6.58
N ASN A 32 -13.81 -10.82 -5.83
CA ASN A 32 -15.18 -11.02 -5.39
C ASN A 32 -15.41 -10.34 -4.03
N LEU A 33 -16.00 -9.15 -4.04
CA LEU A 33 -16.27 -8.37 -2.82
C LEU A 33 -17.42 -8.93 -1.95
N ALA A 34 -18.20 -9.87 -2.48
CA ALA A 34 -19.26 -10.54 -1.73
C ALA A 34 -18.79 -11.87 -1.09
N ALA A 35 -17.54 -12.27 -1.32
CA ALA A 35 -16.98 -13.47 -0.72
C ALA A 35 -16.81 -13.32 0.80
N ARG A 36 -16.88 -14.44 1.53
CA ARG A 36 -16.47 -14.46 2.94
C ARG A 36 -14.98 -14.14 3.03
N ALA A 37 -14.58 -13.47 4.11
CA ALA A 37 -13.17 -13.24 4.41
C ALA A 37 -12.38 -14.57 4.44
N PRO A 38 -11.15 -14.61 3.89
CA PRO A 38 -10.22 -15.71 4.10
C PRO A 38 -10.07 -16.05 5.59
N ARG A 39 -9.86 -17.32 5.91
CA ARG A 39 -9.76 -17.80 7.29
C ARG A 39 -8.41 -18.46 7.55
N ALA A 40 -7.84 -18.18 8.71
CA ALA A 40 -6.64 -18.81 9.21
C ALA A 40 -6.90 -20.27 9.65
N PRO A 41 -5.86 -21.08 9.92
CA PRO A 41 -6.02 -22.48 10.34
C PRO A 41 -6.87 -22.69 11.61
N ASN A 42 -6.98 -21.68 12.46
CA ASN A 42 -7.82 -21.68 13.65
C ASN A 42 -9.31 -21.33 13.36
N GLY A 43 -9.68 -21.21 12.09
CA GLY A 43 -11.04 -20.89 11.65
C GLY A 43 -11.46 -19.44 11.82
N LYS A 44 -10.62 -18.55 12.36
CA LYS A 44 -10.91 -17.11 12.47
C LYS A 44 -10.57 -16.39 11.15
N PRO A 45 -11.14 -15.20 10.88
CA PRO A 45 -10.69 -14.37 9.78
C PRO A 45 -9.18 -14.16 9.82
N ASP A 46 -8.54 -14.29 8.66
CA ASP A 46 -7.10 -14.03 8.52
C ASP A 46 -6.85 -12.53 8.42
N LEU A 47 -6.07 -11.98 9.36
CA LEU A 47 -5.71 -10.56 9.44
C LEU A 47 -4.21 -10.32 9.17
N SER A 48 -3.50 -11.30 8.60
CA SER A 48 -2.07 -11.22 8.29
C SER A 48 -1.70 -10.27 7.13
N GLY A 49 -2.69 -9.61 6.51
CA GLY A 49 -2.49 -8.67 5.42
C GLY A 49 -1.89 -7.32 5.84
N VAL A 50 -1.70 -6.44 4.86
CA VAL A 50 -1.27 -5.05 5.07
C VAL A 50 -2.46 -4.21 5.49
N TRP A 51 -2.28 -3.42 6.55
CA TRP A 51 -3.28 -2.50 7.07
C TRP A 51 -2.72 -1.09 7.08
N GLN A 52 -3.53 -0.12 6.63
CA GLN A 52 -3.21 1.30 6.72
C GLN A 52 -4.25 1.97 7.63
N PRO A 53 -3.85 2.55 8.78
CA PRO A 53 -4.76 3.33 9.60
C PRO A 53 -5.08 4.67 8.92
N GLU A 54 -6.11 5.35 9.42
CA GLU A 54 -6.33 6.75 9.07
C GLU A 54 -5.12 7.59 9.51
N TYR A 55 -4.79 8.62 8.73
CA TYR A 55 -3.72 9.53 9.07
C TYR A 55 -4.02 10.23 10.39
N THR A 56 -3.05 10.18 11.30
CA THR A 56 -3.12 10.95 12.54
C THR A 56 -3.13 12.44 12.22
N PRO A 57 -3.95 13.26 12.90
CA PRO A 57 -3.87 14.71 12.77
C PRO A 57 -2.43 15.23 12.98
N PRO A 58 -2.01 16.29 12.26
CA PRO A 58 -0.68 16.85 12.43
C PRO A 58 -0.41 17.22 13.90
N GLY A 59 0.65 16.66 14.49
CA GLY A 59 1.17 17.05 15.80
C GLY A 59 0.71 16.13 16.92
N GLU A 60 -0.25 15.26 16.65
CA GLU A 60 -0.87 14.40 17.65
C GLU A 60 0.08 13.28 18.09
N ASN A 61 0.87 12.71 17.17
CA ASN A 61 1.85 11.68 17.53
C ASN A 61 2.97 12.26 18.39
N GLU A 62 3.42 13.48 18.08
CA GLU A 62 4.38 14.22 18.88
C GLU A 62 3.80 14.60 20.26
N ARG A 63 2.49 14.91 20.33
CA ARG A 63 1.78 15.16 21.59
C ARG A 63 1.69 13.91 22.48
N VAL A 64 1.40 12.74 21.88
CA VAL A 64 1.15 11.49 22.61
C VAL A 64 2.46 10.77 22.98
N PHE A 65 3.41 10.73 22.07
CA PHE A 65 4.63 9.93 22.19
C PHE A 65 5.90 10.77 22.36
N GLY A 66 5.80 12.10 22.26
CA GLY A 66 6.95 13.00 22.34
C GLY A 66 7.89 12.86 21.14
N ASP A 67 9.13 13.30 21.31
CA ASP A 67 10.14 13.28 20.25
C ASP A 67 10.55 11.87 19.81
N VAL A 68 10.30 10.85 20.64
CA VAL A 68 10.60 9.44 20.34
C VAL A 68 9.85 8.96 19.10
N PHE A 69 8.70 9.54 18.77
CA PHE A 69 7.97 9.21 17.55
C PHE A 69 8.80 9.44 16.28
N LYS A 70 9.69 10.44 16.27
CA LYS A 70 10.50 10.80 15.11
C LYS A 70 11.42 9.67 14.65
N ASP A 71 11.82 8.80 15.57
CA ASP A 71 12.66 7.62 15.27
C ASP A 71 11.90 6.53 14.48
N PHE A 72 10.56 6.59 14.48
CA PHE A 72 9.68 5.64 13.79
C PHE A 72 9.06 6.20 12.51
N VAL A 73 9.34 7.47 12.17
CA VAL A 73 8.85 8.09 10.94
C VAL A 73 9.60 7.53 9.75
N VAL A 74 8.86 6.87 8.86
CA VAL A 74 9.40 6.41 7.57
C VAL A 74 9.46 7.60 6.62
N PRO A 75 10.58 7.82 5.91
CA PRO A 75 10.66 8.88 4.90
C PRO A 75 9.54 8.77 3.86
N GLY A 76 8.75 9.83 3.69
CA GLY A 76 7.61 9.89 2.78
C GLY A 76 6.23 9.59 3.41
N ASP A 77 6.19 9.15 4.67
CA ASP A 77 4.93 8.95 5.40
C ASP A 77 4.44 10.22 6.12
N ASP A 78 5.29 11.24 6.26
CA ASP A 78 4.88 12.53 6.83
C ASP A 78 4.13 13.35 5.75
N PRO A 79 2.82 13.62 5.91
CA PRO A 79 2.06 14.41 4.94
C PRO A 79 2.49 15.88 4.85
N ARG A 80 3.44 16.33 5.69
CA ARG A 80 3.99 17.69 5.67
C ARG A 80 5.24 17.84 4.80
N THR A 81 5.86 16.73 4.38
CA THR A 81 7.06 16.71 3.53
C THR A 81 6.72 16.32 2.10
#